data_AF-A0A7C0TV40-F1
#
_entry.id   AF-A0A7C0TV40-F1
#
_cell.length_a   1.000
_cell.length_b   1.000
_cell.length_c   1.000
_cell.angle_alpha   90.00
_cell.angle_beta   90.00
_cell.angle_gamma   90.00
#
_symmetry.space_group_name_H-M   'P 1'
#
loop_
_entity.id
_entity.type
_entity.pdbx_description
1 polymer ?
#
loop_
_entity_poly.entity_id
_entity_poly.type
_entity_poly.pdbx_seq_one_letter_code
_entity_poly.pdbx_strand_id
1 'polypeptide(L)'
;MSLPDRRQVEVVDVTFIARRPMTADVAISVRLLDAQGQWLAVHDYQPALGAIPTLKWIRGSRVVDRHLLPLPADFTTGEVCATLIAYERFRLPPLPVMDTRFGDVPLGAWTVP
;
A
#
# COMPACT_ATOMS: atom_id res chain seq x y z
N MET A 1 -13.76 13.76 -31.23
CA MET A 1 -14.37 13.02 -30.11
C MET A 1 -13.23 12.33 -29.36
N SER A 2 -12.69 12.97 -28.33
CA SER A 2 -11.56 12.43 -27.57
C SER A 2 -12.06 11.25 -26.74
N LEU A 3 -11.37 10.11 -26.81
CA LEU A 3 -11.60 9.01 -25.86
C LEU A 3 -11.44 9.56 -24.43
N PRO A 4 -12.26 9.13 -23.46
CA PRO A 4 -12.06 9.53 -22.07
C PRO A 4 -10.66 9.11 -21.63
N ASP A 5 -9.98 10.00 -20.91
CA ASP A 5 -8.72 9.77 -20.19
C ASP A 5 -8.86 8.51 -19.32
N ARG A 6 -8.51 7.34 -19.87
CA ARG A 6 -8.41 6.10 -19.12
C ARG A 6 -7.10 6.17 -18.35
N ARG A 7 -7.14 6.85 -17.20
CA ARG A 7 -6.07 6.72 -16.22
C ARG A 7 -5.98 5.25 -15.83
N GLN A 8 -4.86 4.64 -16.13
CA GLN A 8 -4.56 3.29 -15.68
C GLN A 8 -4.44 3.29 -14.16
N VAL A 9 -5.02 2.27 -13.53
CA VAL A 9 -4.99 2.10 -12.08
C VAL A 9 -4.45 0.72 -11.79
N GLU A 10 -3.30 0.68 -11.14
CA GLU A 10 -2.77 -0.57 -10.60
C GLU A 10 -3.45 -0.88 -9.28
N VAL A 11 -3.69 -2.16 -9.02
CA VAL A 11 -4.37 -2.61 -7.79
C VAL A 11 -3.46 -3.56 -7.04
N VAL A 12 -3.23 -3.26 -5.77
CA VAL A 12 -2.45 -4.10 -4.86
C VAL A 12 -3.34 -4.48 -3.67
N ASP A 13 -3.65 -5.77 -3.55
CA ASP A 13 -4.40 -6.32 -2.42
C ASP A 13 -3.42 -6.92 -1.40
N VAL A 14 -3.34 -6.33 -0.20
CA VAL A 14 -2.50 -6.81 0.90
C VAL A 14 -3.37 -7.55 1.92
N THR A 15 -3.02 -8.78 2.27
CA THR A 15 -3.72 -9.51 3.33
C THR A 15 -2.94 -9.45 4.64
N PHE A 16 -3.51 -8.80 5.65
CA PHE A 16 -2.95 -8.76 6.99
C PHE A 16 -3.52 -9.86 7.89
N ILE A 17 -2.67 -10.35 8.79
CA ILE A 17 -3.05 -11.31 9.84
C ILE A 17 -2.63 -10.73 11.20
N ALA A 18 -3.61 -10.43 12.05
CA ALA A 18 -3.35 -9.93 13.38
C ALA A 18 -2.87 -11.05 14.32
N ARG A 19 -1.61 -11.02 14.75
CA ARG A 19 -1.05 -12.03 15.68
C ARG A 19 -1.46 -11.82 17.14
N ARG A 20 -1.98 -10.64 17.47
CA ARG A 20 -2.46 -10.21 18.79
C ARG A 20 -3.52 -9.11 18.60
N PRO A 21 -4.33 -8.78 19.62
CA PRO A 21 -5.15 -7.59 19.59
C PRO A 21 -4.29 -6.35 19.29
N MET A 22 -4.77 -5.54 18.36
CA MET A 22 -4.15 -4.28 17.97
C MET A 22 -4.68 -3.17 18.86
N THR A 23 -3.77 -2.42 19.47
CA THR A 23 -4.08 -1.38 20.46
C THR A 23 -3.66 0.02 20.00
N ALA A 24 -3.22 0.12 18.75
CA ALA A 24 -2.82 1.35 18.08
C ALA A 24 -3.62 1.47 16.79
N ASP A 25 -3.98 2.70 16.41
CA ASP A 25 -4.54 2.97 15.09
C ASP A 25 -3.39 3.11 14.10
N VAL A 26 -3.22 2.11 13.26
CA VAL A 26 -2.16 2.02 12.26
C VAL A 26 -2.73 2.31 10.87
N ALA A 27 -2.09 3.23 10.15
CA ALA A 27 -2.30 3.49 8.74
C ALA A 27 -1.26 2.76 7.89
N ILE A 28 -1.61 2.48 6.64
CA ILE A 28 -0.81 1.75 5.66
C ILE A 28 -0.60 2.65 4.45
N SER A 29 0.67 2.90 4.12
CA SER A 29 1.11 3.61 2.93
C SER A 29 1.68 2.59 1.95
N VAL A 30 0.94 2.31 0.87
CA VAL A 30 1.45 1.54 -0.28
C VAL A 30 1.91 2.50 -1.36
N ARG A 31 3.11 2.26 -1.87
CA ARG A 31 3.82 3.14 -2.80
C ARG A 31 4.16 2.36 -4.04
N LEU A 32 3.94 2.96 -5.20
CA LEU A 32 4.36 2.42 -6.48
C LEU A 32 5.50 3.28 -7.03
N LEU A 33 6.59 2.62 -7.41
CA LEU A 33 7.80 3.24 -7.92
C LEU A 33 8.07 2.73 -9.33
N ASP A 34 8.64 3.55 -10.20
CA ASP A 34 9.16 3.12 -11.50
C ASP A 34 10.53 2.42 -11.38
N ALA A 35 11.08 1.97 -12.50
CA ALA A 35 12.39 1.32 -12.59
C ALA A 35 13.57 2.22 -12.13
N GLN A 36 13.38 3.54 -12.10
CA GLN A 36 14.36 4.52 -11.63
C GLN A 36 14.15 4.88 -10.14
N GLY A 37 13.19 4.24 -9.47
CA GLY A 37 12.83 4.50 -8.08
C GLY A 37 12.07 5.80 -7.87
N GLN A 38 11.51 6.41 -8.93
CA GLN A 38 10.65 7.58 -8.80
C GLN A 38 9.24 7.16 -8.41
N TRP A 39 8.57 8.01 -7.65
CA TRP A 39 7.22 7.75 -7.18
C TRP A 39 6.21 7.95 -8.30
N LEU A 40 5.45 6.91 -8.59
CA LEU A 40 4.34 6.95 -9.55
C LEU A 40 3.00 7.20 -8.86
N ALA A 41 2.75 6.49 -7.75
CA ALA A 41 1.48 6.55 -7.04
C ALA A 41 1.63 6.19 -5.57
N VAL A 42 0.70 6.69 -4.76
CA VAL A 42 0.63 6.42 -3.32
C VAL A 42 -0.81 6.21 -2.92
N HIS A 43 -1.06 5.17 -2.14
CA HIS A 43 -2.30 5.02 -1.41
C HIS A 43 -1.99 4.89 0.07
N ASP A 44 -2.21 5.99 0.80
CA ASP A 44 -1.93 6.13 2.23
C ASP A 44 -3.24 6.29 2.99
N TYR A 45 -3.66 5.21 3.66
CA TYR A 45 -4.98 5.16 4.28
C TYR A 45 -5.05 4.17 5.45
N GLN A 46 -6.15 4.21 6.20
CA GLN A 46 -6.46 3.14 7.14
C GLN A 46 -6.81 1.84 6.40
N PRO A 47 -6.50 0.67 6.97
CA PRO A 47 -6.82 -0.60 6.32
C PRO A 47 -8.28 -0.79 5.94
N ALA A 48 -8.47 -1.58 4.89
CA ALA A 48 -9.77 -1.91 4.30
C ALA A 48 -10.58 -0.65 3.94
N LEU A 49 -9.91 0.35 3.36
CA LEU A 49 -10.53 1.64 3.00
C LEU A 49 -11.25 2.30 4.18
N GLY A 50 -10.72 2.12 5.40
CA GLY A 50 -11.30 2.65 6.64
C GLY A 50 -12.50 1.87 7.20
N ALA A 51 -12.95 0.79 6.56
CA ALA A 51 -14.07 0.00 7.05
C ALA A 51 -13.73 -0.76 8.35
N ILE A 52 -12.50 -1.28 8.43
CA ILE A 52 -12.00 -2.06 9.56
C ILE A 52 -10.68 -1.44 10.07
N PRO A 53 -10.72 -0.31 10.81
CA PRO A 53 -9.56 0.25 11.49
C PRO A 53 -8.89 -0.80 12.37
N THR A 54 -7.58 -0.69 12.57
CA THR A 54 -6.77 -1.71 13.26
C THR A 54 -7.18 -1.90 14.72
N LEU A 55 -7.77 -0.90 15.37
CA LEU A 55 -8.34 -1.04 16.73
C LEU A 55 -9.49 -2.06 16.82
N LYS A 56 -10.10 -2.47 15.70
CA LYS A 56 -11.09 -3.55 15.66
C LYS A 56 -10.47 -4.95 15.54
N TRP A 57 -9.15 -5.04 15.33
CA TRP A 57 -8.50 -6.31 15.03
C TRP A 57 -8.17 -7.06 16.31
N ILE A 58 -8.71 -8.28 16.40
CA ILE A 58 -8.39 -9.24 17.45
C ILE A 58 -7.37 -10.25 16.93
N ARG A 59 -6.84 -11.10 17.83
CA ARG A 59 -5.97 -12.21 17.40
C ARG A 59 -6.69 -13.05 16.35
N GLY A 60 -6.02 -13.30 15.23
CA GLY A 60 -6.54 -14.12 14.13
C GLY A 60 -7.38 -13.35 13.10
N SER A 61 -7.67 -12.06 13.32
CA SER A 61 -8.29 -11.23 12.28
C SER A 61 -7.49 -11.30 10.98
N ARG A 62 -8.20 -11.55 9.87
CA ARG A 62 -7.66 -11.52 8.50
C ARG A 62 -8.34 -10.39 7.75
N VAL A 63 -7.58 -9.41 7.29
CA VAL A 63 -8.12 -8.22 6.62
C VAL A 63 -7.46 -8.08 5.27
N VAL A 64 -8.28 -7.99 4.22
CA VAL A 64 -7.83 -7.64 2.87
C VAL A 64 -7.86 -6.12 2.76
N ASP A 65 -6.71 -5.55 2.46
CA ASP A 65 -6.51 -4.12 2.31
C ASP A 65 -6.19 -3.82 0.85
N ARG A 66 -7.15 -3.18 0.16
CA ARG A 66 -7.06 -2.89 -1.27
C ARG A 66 -6.48 -1.50 -1.48
N HIS A 67 -5.40 -1.42 -2.25
CA HIS A 67 -4.79 -0.16 -2.65
C HIS A 67 -4.99 0.09 -4.14
N LEU A 68 -5.62 1.23 -4.46
CA LEU A 68 -5.81 1.72 -5.82
C LEU A 68 -4.72 2.75 -6.11
N LEU A 69 -3.91 2.51 -7.13
CA LEU A 69 -2.72 3.29 -7.44
C LEU A 69 -2.88 3.86 -8.86
N PRO A 70 -3.52 5.03 -9.01
CA PRO A 70 -3.68 5.68 -10.31
C PRO A 70 -2.31 6.11 -10.84
N LEU A 71 -1.95 5.66 -12.04
CA LEU A 71 -0.70 6.02 -12.68
C LEU A 71 -0.75 7.44 -13.26
N PRO A 72 0.39 8.15 -13.30
CA PRO A 72 0.54 9.38 -14.07
C PRO A 72 0.18 9.15 -15.55
N ALA A 73 -0.45 10.14 -16.19
CA ALA A 73 -0.92 9.99 -17.58
C ALA A 73 0.22 9.82 -18.60
N ASP A 74 1.43 10.26 -18.25
CA ASP A 74 2.66 10.12 -19.03
C ASP A 74 3.39 8.78 -18.77
N PHE A 75 3.04 8.06 -17.70
CA PHE A 75 3.53 6.71 -17.44
C PHE A 75 2.61 5.69 -18.12
N THR A 76 3.03 5.22 -19.29
CA THR A 76 2.19 4.38 -20.15
C THR A 76 2.58 2.91 -20.16
N THR A 77 3.86 2.60 -19.98
CA THR A 77 4.39 1.23 -19.96
C THR A 77 5.72 1.21 -19.21
N GLY A 78 6.05 0.11 -18.55
CA GLY A 78 7.33 -0.04 -17.86
C GLY A 78 7.29 -0.95 -16.64
N GLU A 79 8.46 -1.23 -16.08
CA GLU A 79 8.57 -1.94 -14.82
C GLU A 79 8.23 -1.03 -13.65
N VAL A 80 7.47 -1.58 -12.71
CA VAL A 80 7.12 -0.94 -11.44
C VAL A 80 7.41 -1.87 -10.29
N CYS A 81 7.68 -1.30 -9.12
CA CYS A 81 7.73 -2.04 -7.86
C CYS A 81 6.87 -1.37 -6.79
N ALA A 82 6.25 -2.20 -5.94
CA ALA A 82 5.43 -1.74 -4.83
C ALA A 82 6.12 -1.99 -3.49
N THR A 83 6.03 -1.01 -2.60
CA THR A 83 6.48 -1.12 -1.21
C THR A 83 5.38 -0.68 -0.26
N LEU A 84 5.52 -1.07 1.01
CA LEU A 84 4.59 -0.78 2.08
C LEU A 84 5.29 -0.29 3.33
N ILE A 85 4.74 0.77 3.92
CA ILE A 85 5.03 1.22 5.27
C ILE A 85 3.76 1.17 6.10
N ALA A 86 3.87 0.69 7.33
CA ALA A 86 2.85 0.84 8.35
C ALA A 86 3.32 1.87 9.39
N TYR A 87 2.44 2.73 9.89
CA TYR A 87 2.80 3.74 10.90
C TYR A 87 1.63 3.99 11.86
N GLU A 88 1.93 4.39 13.10
CA GLU A 88 0.89 4.81 14.02
C GLU A 88 0.32 6.15 13.55
N ARG A 89 -1.00 6.19 13.32
CA ARG A 89 -1.64 7.19 12.46
C ARG A 89 -1.66 8.60 13.06
N PHE A 90 -1.59 8.73 14.38
CA PHE A 90 -1.70 10.03 15.05
C PHE A 90 -0.35 10.66 15.35
N ARG A 91 0.60 9.85 15.80
CA ARG A 91 1.96 10.27 16.17
C ARG A 91 2.93 10.16 15.01
N LEU A 92 2.55 9.42 13.97
CA LEU A 92 3.33 9.13 12.76
C LEU A 92 4.65 8.35 12.93
N PRO A 93 4.97 7.65 14.06
CA PRO A 93 6.14 6.78 14.05
C PRO A 93 5.89 5.58 13.12
N PRO A 94 6.85 5.24 12.24
CA PRO A 94 6.76 4.02 11.46
C PRO A 94 6.84 2.80 12.38
N LEU A 95 6.10 1.76 12.02
CA LEU A 95 6.26 0.44 12.62
C LEU A 95 7.47 -0.22 11.95
N PRO A 96 8.49 -0.64 12.72
CA PRO A 96 9.69 -1.22 12.15
C PRO A 96 9.39 -2.55 11.48
N VAL A 97 9.95 -2.76 10.29
CA VAL A 97 9.97 -4.07 9.64
C VAL A 97 10.86 -5.00 10.48
N MET A 98 10.29 -6.11 10.94
CA MET A 98 11.02 -7.06 11.78
C MET A 98 12.14 -7.79 11.03
N ASP A 99 12.01 -7.91 9.72
CA ASP A 99 13.06 -8.42 8.84
C ASP A 99 14.00 -7.28 8.46
N THR A 100 15.18 -7.26 9.09
CA THR A 100 16.15 -6.16 8.99
C THR A 100 16.79 -6.02 7.60
N ARG A 101 16.51 -6.94 6.67
CA ARG A 101 16.95 -6.81 5.28
C ARG A 101 16.22 -5.70 4.53
N PHE A 102 15.10 -5.23 5.07
CA PHE A 102 14.20 -4.30 4.40
C PHE A 102 13.97 -3.04 5.24
N GLY A 103 14.02 -1.87 4.58
CA GLY A 103 13.54 -0.61 5.17
C GLY A 103 12.02 -0.48 5.11
N ASP A 104 11.46 -0.82 3.94
CA ASP A 104 10.02 -0.88 3.66
C ASP A 104 9.65 -2.32 3.27
N VAL A 105 8.42 -2.75 3.52
CA VAL A 105 7.97 -4.11 3.13
C VAL A 105 7.85 -4.19 1.60
N PRO A 106 8.61 -5.06 0.91
CA PRO A 106 8.44 -5.24 -0.52
C PRO A 106 7.14 -5.99 -0.81
N LEU A 107 6.34 -5.49 -1.76
CA LEU A 107 5.08 -6.10 -2.22
C LEU A 107 5.21 -6.77 -3.59
N GLY A 108 6.33 -6.56 -4.29
CA GLY A 108 6.64 -7.18 -5.58
C GLY A 108 6.96 -6.17 -6.66
N ALA A 109 7.33 -6.67 -7.83
CA ALA A 109 7.57 -5.90 -9.04
C ALA A 109 6.90 -6.58 -10.23
N TRP A 110 6.39 -5.78 -11.18
CA TRP A 110 5.72 -6.26 -12.37
C TRP A 110 5.85 -5.25 -13.51
N THR A 111 5.50 -5.68 -14.72
CA THR A 111 5.45 -4.81 -15.90
C THR A 111 4.03 -4.30 -16.09
N VAL A 112 3.90 -2.98 -16.18
CA VAL A 112 2.70 -2.29 -16.67
C VAL A 112 2.75 -2.33 -18.20
N PRO A 113 1.80 -3.02 -18.87
CA PRO A 113 1.82 -3.24 -20.32
C PRO A 113 1.50 -1.97 -21.11
#